data_AF-A0A2M8Y9G4-F1
#
_entry.id   AF-A0A2M8Y9G4-F1
#
_cell.length_a   1.000
_cell.length_b   1.000
_cell.length_c   1.000
_cell.angle_alpha   90.00
_cell.angle_beta   90.00
_cell.angle_gamma   90.00
#
_symmetry.space_group_name_H-M   'P 1'
#
loop_
_entity.id
_entity.type
_entity.pdbx_description
1 polymer ?
#
loop_
_entity_poly.entity_id
_entity_poly.type
_entity_poly.pdbx_seq_one_letter_code
_entity_poly.pdbx_strand_id
1 'polypeptide(L)'
;MKKTTTRRKPKPPAAYFSYQLRQPAIDLFGEIAVIEDDLYDWVAAVAPLHLSPRAFANYVRGYDVAAKVRPAKLHDLFDAIKERPSRPRHARLAMNTIM
;
A
#
# COMPACT_ATOMS: atom_id res chain seq x y z
N MET A 1 38.12 -27.12 40.80
CA MET A 1 37.55 -26.82 39.46
C MET A 1 36.39 -25.84 39.63
N LYS A 2 36.49 -24.60 39.14
CA LYS A 2 35.41 -23.59 39.24
C LYS A 2 34.59 -23.61 37.94
N LYS A 3 33.29 -23.90 38.03
CA LYS A 3 32.36 -23.89 36.87
C LYS A 3 31.93 -22.45 36.59
N THR A 4 32.38 -21.88 35.48
CA THR A 4 31.91 -20.58 34.97
C THR A 4 30.59 -20.79 34.22
N THR A 5 29.49 -20.30 34.80
CA THR A 5 28.18 -20.27 34.13
C THR A 5 28.13 -19.05 33.22
N THR A 6 28.23 -19.26 31.91
CA THR A 6 28.10 -18.19 30.91
C THR A 6 26.64 -17.75 30.83
N ARG A 7 26.32 -16.59 31.40
CA ARG A 7 25.01 -15.94 31.32
C ARG A 7 24.72 -15.61 29.85
N ARG A 8 23.81 -16.36 29.22
CA ARG A 8 23.31 -16.04 27.87
C ARG A 8 22.61 -14.68 27.92
N LYS A 9 23.02 -13.75 27.06
CA LYS A 9 22.34 -12.46 26.90
C LYS A 9 20.94 -12.70 26.35
N PRO A 10 19.91 -11.98 26.82
CA PRO A 10 18.56 -12.09 26.27
C PRO A 10 18.58 -11.73 24.79
N LYS A 11 17.92 -12.54 23.96
CA LYS A 11 17.73 -12.25 22.53
C LYS A 11 16.97 -10.92 22.45
N PRO A 12 17.44 -9.93 21.67
CA PRO A 12 16.69 -8.69 21.49
C PRO A 12 15.30 -9.03 20.92
N PRO A 13 14.25 -8.27 21.30
CA PRO A 13 12.93 -8.46 20.71
C PRO A 13 13.08 -8.37 19.19
N ALA A 14 12.41 -9.28 18.47
CA ALA A 14 12.38 -9.20 17.01
C ALA A 14 11.91 -7.80 16.63
N ALA A 15 12.73 -7.07 15.88
CA ALA A 15 12.33 -5.78 15.36
C ALA A 15 11.26 -6.05 14.31
N TYR A 16 10.00 -5.97 14.72
CA TYR A 16 8.87 -6.02 13.80
C TYR A 16 8.85 -4.70 13.05
N PHE A 17 9.54 -4.65 11.91
CA PHE A 17 9.36 -3.58 10.96
C PHE A 17 8.06 -3.85 10.20
N SER A 18 7.12 -2.93 10.25
CA SER A 18 5.83 -3.02 9.54
C SER A 18 6.00 -3.31 8.04
N TYR A 19 7.15 -2.92 7.46
CA TYR A 19 7.52 -3.17 6.07
C TYR A 19 7.94 -4.63 5.74
N GLN A 20 8.19 -5.48 6.74
CA GLN A 20 8.56 -6.90 6.53
C GLN A 20 7.35 -7.82 6.39
N LEU A 21 6.15 -7.32 6.68
CA LEU A 21 4.92 -8.03 6.38
C LEU A 21 4.62 -7.80 4.89
N ARG A 22 4.96 -8.79 4.05
CA ARG A 22 4.39 -8.93 2.69
C ARG A 22 2.90 -9.29 2.71
N GLN A 23 2.19 -8.88 3.75
CA GLN A 23 0.76 -9.02 3.86
C GLN A 23 0.21 -7.59 3.83
N PRO A 24 -0.82 -7.32 3.02
CA PRO A 24 -1.47 -6.02 3.05
C PRO A 24 -1.87 -5.74 4.50
N ALA A 25 -1.57 -4.55 5.02
CA ALA A 25 -1.88 -4.21 6.40
C ALA A 25 -3.37 -4.45 6.66
N ILE A 26 -3.67 -5.51 7.42
CA ILE A 26 -5.02 -5.90 7.76
C ILE A 26 -5.42 -5.11 9.00
N ASP A 27 -6.54 -4.40 8.95
CA ASP A 27 -7.12 -3.70 10.09
C ASP A 27 -7.63 -4.69 11.16
N LEU A 28 -7.97 -4.19 12.35
CA LEU A 28 -8.49 -4.93 13.49
C LEU A 28 -9.72 -5.80 13.17
N PHE A 29 -10.41 -5.50 12.06
CA PHE A 29 -11.60 -6.21 11.58
C PHE A 29 -11.33 -7.22 10.46
N GLY A 30 -10.07 -7.45 10.07
CA GLY A 30 -9.75 -8.38 8.98
C GLY A 30 -9.83 -7.75 7.58
N GLU A 31 -10.06 -6.44 7.48
CA GLU A 31 -10.14 -5.72 6.20
C GLU A 31 -8.78 -5.16 5.77
N ILE A 32 -8.56 -4.99 4.47
CA ILE A 32 -7.34 -4.34 3.97
C ILE A 32 -7.43 -2.85 4.24
N ALA A 33 -6.50 -2.34 5.03
CA ALA A 33 -6.38 -0.92 5.30
C ALA A 33 -5.99 -0.15 4.03
N VAL A 34 -6.80 0.85 3.70
CA VAL A 34 -6.51 1.86 2.68
C VAL A 34 -6.44 3.21 3.37
N ILE A 35 -5.24 3.77 3.43
CA ILE A 35 -4.96 5.07 4.04
C ILE A 35 -4.83 6.14 2.96
N GLU A 36 -4.81 7.40 3.38
CA GLU A 36 -4.74 8.55 2.47
C GLU A 36 -3.49 8.51 1.58
N ASP A 37 -2.35 8.09 2.12
CA ASP A 37 -1.10 7.93 1.35
C ASP A 37 -1.26 6.91 0.21
N ASP A 38 -2.02 5.83 0.41
CA ASP A 38 -2.27 4.86 -0.65
C ASP A 38 -3.11 5.45 -1.79
N LEU A 39 -4.08 6.30 -1.44
CA LEU A 39 -4.90 7.02 -2.41
C LEU A 39 -4.05 8.02 -3.17
N TYR A 40 -3.14 8.70 -2.48
CA TYR A 40 -2.20 9.64 -3.09
C TYR A 40 -1.26 8.93 -4.06
N ASP A 41 -0.59 7.85 -3.63
CA ASP A 41 0.31 7.06 -4.45
C ASP A 41 -0.40 6.50 -5.69
N TRP A 42 -1.64 6.03 -5.53
CA TRP A 42 -2.46 5.59 -6.64
C TRP A 42 -2.73 6.70 -7.65
N VAL A 43 -3.19 7.87 -7.19
CA VAL A 43 -3.51 8.99 -8.07
C VAL A 43 -2.26 9.54 -8.74
N ALA A 44 -1.13 9.59 -8.03
CA ALA A 44 0.16 9.99 -8.58
C ALA A 44 0.60 9.07 -9.72
N ALA A 45 0.38 7.76 -9.60
CA ALA A 45 0.75 6.79 -10.63
C ALA A 45 -0.23 6.77 -11.83
N VAL A 46 -1.53 6.83 -11.56
CA VAL A 46 -2.58 6.59 -12.56
C VAL A 46 -3.11 7.88 -13.21
N ALA A 47 -3.18 8.98 -12.46
CA ALA A 47 -3.79 10.23 -12.92
C ALA A 47 -3.12 11.49 -12.32
N PRO A 48 -1.81 11.71 -12.57
CA PRO A 48 -1.01 12.75 -11.91
C PRO A 48 -1.53 14.18 -12.09
N LEU A 49 -2.36 14.44 -13.11
CA LEU A 49 -3.02 15.73 -13.33
C LEU A 49 -4.05 16.09 -12.24
N HIS A 50 -4.49 15.11 -11.44
CA HIS A 50 -5.50 15.29 -10.39
C HIS A 50 -4.89 15.44 -8.99
N LEU A 51 -3.62 15.84 -8.87
CA LEU A 51 -2.95 15.98 -7.57
C LEU A 51 -3.26 17.31 -6.85
N SER A 52 -3.90 18.28 -7.51
CA SER A 52 -4.37 19.47 -6.79
C SER A 52 -5.47 19.09 -5.77
N PRO A 53 -5.54 19.71 -4.57
CA PRO A 53 -6.39 19.22 -3.48
C PRO A 53 -7.86 18.98 -3.87
N ARG A 54 -8.44 19.90 -4.63
CA ARG A 54 -9.84 19.79 -5.11
C ARG A 54 -9.99 18.72 -6.18
N ALA A 55 -9.05 18.63 -7.13
CA ALA A 55 -9.09 17.61 -8.17
C ALA A 55 -8.87 16.21 -7.60
N PHE A 56 -7.99 16.09 -6.60
CA PHE A 56 -7.70 14.87 -5.88
C PHE A 56 -8.94 14.35 -5.17
N ALA A 57 -9.57 15.16 -4.33
CA ALA A 57 -10.79 14.78 -3.62
C ALA A 57 -11.92 14.38 -4.58
N ASN A 58 -12.10 15.12 -5.68
CA ASN A 58 -13.10 14.81 -6.70
C ASN A 58 -12.78 13.51 -7.44
N TYR A 59 -11.52 13.25 -7.77
CA TYR A 59 -11.10 12.05 -8.46
C TYR A 59 -11.26 10.82 -7.57
N VAL A 60 -10.76 10.89 -6.32
CA VAL A 60 -10.86 9.82 -5.34
C VAL A 60 -12.31 9.43 -5.10
N ARG A 61 -13.18 10.42 -4.86
CA ARG A 61 -14.61 10.20 -4.62
C ARG A 61 -15.34 9.73 -5.88
N GLY A 62 -15.13 10.40 -7.01
CA GLY A 62 -15.86 10.15 -8.25
C GLY A 62 -15.55 8.79 -8.87
N TYR A 63 -14.34 8.27 -8.62
CA TYR A 63 -13.90 6.98 -9.14
C TYR A 63 -13.79 5.89 -8.08
N ASP A 64 -14.21 6.14 -6.85
CA ASP A 64 -14.10 5.23 -5.71
C ASP A 64 -12.73 4.53 -5.65
N VAL A 65 -11.68 5.34 -5.55
CA VAL A 65 -10.30 4.85 -5.60
C VAL A 65 -10.01 3.88 -4.46
N ALA A 66 -10.60 4.09 -3.28
CA ALA A 66 -10.45 3.18 -2.14
C ALA A 66 -10.92 1.75 -2.46
N ALA A 67 -12.06 1.60 -3.14
CA ALA A 67 -12.56 0.30 -3.56
C ALA A 67 -11.68 -0.39 -4.61
N LYS A 68 -10.80 0.35 -5.31
CA LYS A 68 -9.83 -0.21 -6.27
C LYS A 68 -8.49 -0.54 -5.63
N VAL A 69 -8.05 0.27 -4.67
CA VAL A 69 -6.82 0.04 -3.92
C VAL A 69 -6.93 -1.23 -3.08
N ARG A 70 -8.07 -1.49 -2.43
CA ARG A 70 -8.30 -2.72 -1.63
C ARG A 70 -7.97 -4.02 -2.40
N PRO A 71 -8.62 -4.34 -3.54
CA PRO A 71 -8.31 -5.55 -4.29
C PRO A 71 -6.91 -5.51 -4.90
N ALA A 72 -6.41 -4.34 -5.33
CA ALA A 72 -5.04 -4.23 -5.82
C ALA A 72 -3.99 -4.62 -4.76
N LYS A 73 -4.23 -4.24 -3.49
CA LYS A 73 -3.42 -4.66 -2.36
C LYS A 73 -3.62 -6.14 -2.01
N LEU A 74 -4.85 -6.66 -2.11
CA LEU A 74 -5.15 -8.08 -1.86
C LEU A 74 -4.38 -9.00 -2.81
N HIS A 75 -4.21 -8.58 -4.06
CA HIS A 75 -3.58 -9.35 -5.13
C HIS A 75 -2.10 -9.00 -5.35
N ASP A 76 -1.46 -8.25 -4.44
CA ASP A 76 -0.07 -7.80 -4.56
C ASP A 76 0.23 -7.03 -5.88
N LEU A 77 -0.80 -6.39 -6.47
CA LEU A 77 -0.69 -5.61 -7.71
C LEU A 77 -0.44 -4.12 -7.44
N PHE A 78 -0.71 -3.66 -6.22
CA PHE A 78 -0.60 -2.25 -5.86
C PHE A 78 0.79 -1.66 -6.10
N ASP A 79 1.85 -2.38 -5.70
CA ASP A 79 3.23 -1.93 -5.93
C ASP A 79 3.58 -1.89 -7.42
N ALA A 80 3.14 -2.87 -8.20
CA ALA A 80 3.34 -2.89 -9.65
C ALA A 80 2.61 -1.72 -10.37
N ILE A 81 1.48 -1.28 -9.84
CA ILE A 81 0.75 -0.10 -10.35
C ILE A 81 1.53 1.18 -10.03
N LYS A 82 2.10 1.31 -8.82
CA LYS A 82 2.95 2.46 -8.45
C LYS A 82 4.23 2.54 -9.28
N GLU A 83 4.87 1.39 -9.53
CA GLU A 83 6.15 1.31 -10.25
C GLU A 83 6.02 1.50 -11.76
N ARG A 84 4.81 1.46 -12.32
CA ARG A 84 4.55 1.78 -13.73
C ARG A 84 4.12 3.25 -13.85
N PRO A 85 5.05 4.20 -14.09
CA PRO A 85 4.65 5.54 -14.50
C PRO A 85 3.91 5.41 -15.83
N SER A 86 2.58 5.51 -15.78
CA SER A 86 1.80 5.52 -17.01
C SER A 86 2.17 6.83 -17.73
N ARG A 87 2.81 6.72 -18.91
CA ARG A 87 2.63 7.77 -19.94
C ARG A 87 1.12 8.05 -19.96
N PRO A 88 0.65 9.31 -19.94
CA PRO A 88 -0.74 9.65 -19.66
C PRO A 88 -1.67 8.82 -20.56
N ARG A 89 -2.09 7.67 -20.03
CA ARG A 89 -2.93 6.69 -20.70
C ARG A 89 -4.21 6.82 -19.91
N HIS A 90 -5.18 7.47 -20.56
CA HIS A 90 -6.50 7.76 -20.03
C HIS A 90 -6.96 6.71 -19.00
N ALA A 91 -7.38 7.16 -17.81
CA ALA A 91 -7.77 6.33 -16.65
C ALA A 91 -8.69 5.15 -17.00
N ARG A 92 -9.45 5.25 -18.09
CA ARG A 92 -10.27 4.19 -18.70
C ARG A 92 -9.50 2.88 -19.00
N LEU A 93 -8.24 2.96 -19.42
CA LEU A 93 -7.45 1.75 -19.73
C LEU A 93 -6.95 1.06 -18.45
N ALA A 94 -6.54 1.83 -17.44
CA ALA A 94 -6.15 1.27 -16.14
C ALA A 94 -7.34 0.51 -15.51
N MET A 95 -8.55 1.06 -15.62
CA MET A 95 -9.80 0.44 -15.14
C MET A 95 -10.10 -0.92 -15.79
N ASN A 96 -9.80 -1.12 -17.08
CA ASN A 96 -10.05 -2.39 -17.77
C ASN A 96 -9.07 -3.52 -17.35
N THR A 97 -7.95 -3.18 -16.71
CA THR A 97 -6.93 -4.17 -16.31
C THR A 97 -7.18 -4.78 -14.92
N ILE A 98 -8.11 -4.20 -14.15
CA ILE A 98 -8.36 -4.55 -12.73
C ILE A 98 -9.70 -5.27 -12.58
N MET A 99 -10.53 -5.29 -13.62
CA MET A 99 -11.79 -6.04 -13.70
C MET A 99 -11.52 -7.46 -14.20
#